data_AF-A0A8K1YU75-F1
#
_entry.id   AF-A0A8K1YU75-F1
#
_cell.length_a   1.000
_cell.length_b   1.000
_cell.length_c   1.000
_cell.angle_alpha   90.00
_cell.angle_beta   90.00
_cell.angle_gamma   90.00
#
_symmetry.space_group_name_H-M   'P 1'
#
loop_
_entity.id
_entity.type
_entity.pdbx_description
1 polymer ?
#
loop_
_entity_poly.entity_id
_entity_poly.type
_entity_poly.pdbx_seq_one_letter_code
_entity_poly.pdbx_strand_id
1 'polypeptide(L)'
;MKPLSFFQLNRGKWVTQRTIYKIHTNEIHSYQSEIIIDSNSTNDNQQIFDKSYNLHNANLFNSKLSLCIKNKFNLNNFQITIENFKDFNQTNFIKKQSIHSKKLFYTHANNNSYISVKNVVNNIVNFEKIWFVNSNLRLSVSLIEKNNKCIMTSFSSDIRIG
;
A
#
# COMPACT_ATOMS: atom_id res chain seq x y z
N MET A 1 6.04 -11.89 13.26
CA MET A 1 5.36 -11.35 12.05
C MET A 1 5.01 -9.88 12.30
N LYS A 2 5.57 -8.93 11.55
CA LYS A 2 5.30 -7.47 11.73
C LYS A 2 4.94 -6.68 10.44
N PRO A 3 4.30 -7.23 9.38
CA PRO A 3 3.97 -6.41 8.21
C PRO A 3 3.03 -5.24 8.52
N LEU A 4 2.14 -5.40 9.50
CA LEU A 4 1.27 -4.31 9.96
C LEU A 4 2.07 -3.11 10.49
N SER A 5 3.26 -3.34 11.05
CA SER A 5 4.10 -2.25 11.54
C SER A 5 4.55 -1.32 10.40
N PHE A 6 4.85 -1.85 9.21
CA PHE A 6 5.17 -1.03 8.04
C PHE A 6 4.00 -0.08 7.73
N PHE A 7 2.78 -0.59 7.65
CA PHE A 7 1.60 0.23 7.36
C PHE A 7 1.25 1.22 8.48
N GLN A 8 1.49 0.86 9.73
CA GLN A 8 1.36 1.78 10.86
C GLN A 8 2.38 2.91 10.78
N LEU A 9 3.63 2.63 10.42
CA LEU A 9 4.67 3.64 10.21
C LEU A 9 4.33 4.61 9.08
N ASN A 10 3.51 4.21 8.11
CA ASN A 10 3.09 5.07 7.01
C ASN A 10 2.01 6.09 7.39
N ARG A 11 1.40 6.00 8.58
CA ARG A 11 0.41 7.00 9.05
C ARG A 11 1.03 8.39 9.11
N GLY A 12 0.23 9.43 8.90
CA GLY A 12 0.67 10.83 8.91
C GLY A 12 0.52 11.51 7.56
N LYS A 13 1.04 12.73 7.46
CA LYS A 13 1.00 13.55 6.24
C LYS A 13 2.35 13.51 5.54
N TRP A 14 2.31 13.43 4.22
CA TRP A 14 3.47 13.27 3.37
C TRP A 14 3.40 14.24 2.21
N VAL A 15 4.51 14.90 1.90
CA VAL A 15 4.73 15.57 0.62
C VAL A 15 5.43 14.58 -0.30
N THR A 16 4.80 14.30 -1.43
CA THR A 16 5.27 13.37 -2.45
C THR A 16 5.80 14.14 -3.64
N GLN A 17 7.03 13.83 -4.05
CA GLN A 17 7.55 14.13 -5.38
C GLN A 17 7.65 12.80 -6.14
N ARG A 18 6.99 12.70 -7.29
CA ARG A 18 7.05 11.52 -8.16
C ARG A 18 7.53 11.91 -9.55
N THR A 19 8.50 11.17 -10.05
CA THR A 19 8.98 11.26 -11.44
C THR A 19 8.59 9.98 -12.16
N ILE A 20 7.96 10.12 -13.33
CA ILE A 20 7.47 9.02 -14.15
C ILE A 20 8.19 9.06 -15.49
N TYR A 21 8.71 7.93 -15.93
CA TYR A 21 9.28 7.75 -17.26
C TYR A 21 8.40 6.81 -18.08
N LYS A 22 7.86 7.31 -19.20
CA LYS A 22 7.12 6.52 -20.18
C LYS A 22 8.08 5.99 -21.23
N ILE A 23 8.27 4.68 -21.26
CA ILE A 23 9.32 4.05 -22.07
C ILE A 23 9.06 4.20 -23.56
N HIS A 24 7.81 4.10 -24.01
CA HIS A 24 7.50 4.16 -25.45
C HIS A 24 7.64 5.55 -26.06
N THR A 25 7.41 6.59 -25.27
CA THR A 25 7.44 7.99 -25.74
C THR A 25 8.69 8.74 -25.32
N ASN A 26 9.56 8.11 -24.50
CA ASN A 26 10.71 8.74 -23.84
C ASN A 26 10.34 10.02 -23.05
N GLU A 27 9.09 10.12 -22.61
CA GLU A 27 8.61 11.27 -21.85
C GLU A 27 8.92 11.11 -20.36
N ILE A 28 9.32 12.21 -19.73
CA ILE A 28 9.47 12.33 -18.29
C ILE A 28 8.41 13.30 -17.76
N HIS A 29 7.66 12.86 -16.75
CA HIS A 29 6.66 13.66 -16.07
C HIS A 29 6.99 13.76 -14.58
N SER A 30 6.82 14.94 -14.00
CA SER A 30 7.05 15.18 -12.57
C SER A 30 5.77 15.67 -11.91
N TYR A 31 5.44 15.08 -10.76
CA TYR A 31 4.22 15.38 -10.01
C TYR A 31 4.53 15.64 -8.54
N GLN A 32 3.87 16.64 -7.99
CA GLN A 32 3.84 16.92 -6.56
C GLN A 32 2.46 16.66 -6.01
N SER A 33 2.39 16.09 -4.81
CA SER A 33 1.13 15.84 -4.12
C SER A 33 1.34 15.86 -2.61
N GLU A 34 0.27 16.15 -1.87
CA GLU A 34 0.18 15.80 -0.46
C GLU A 34 -0.62 14.51 -0.32
N ILE A 35 -0.12 13.57 0.50
CA ILE A 35 -0.78 12.33 0.85
C ILE A 35 -1.00 12.30 2.36
N ILE A 36 -2.24 12.12 2.77
CA ILE A 36 -2.61 11.95 4.18
C ILE A 36 -3.04 10.50 4.38
N ILE A 37 -2.39 9.81 5.32
CA ILE A 37 -2.67 8.42 5.66
C ILE A 37 -3.12 8.37 7.12
N ASP A 38 -4.40 8.09 7.34
CA ASP A 38 -4.99 8.02 8.67
C ASP A 38 -5.61 6.64 8.92
N SER A 39 -5.74 6.25 10.19
CA SER A 39 -6.62 5.13 10.55
C SER A 39 -8.08 5.58 10.47
N ASN A 40 -8.95 4.73 9.90
CA ASN A 40 -10.39 4.96 10.04
C ASN A 40 -10.76 4.87 11.53
N SER A 41 -10.99 6.01 12.17
CA SER A 41 -11.61 6.11 13.48
C SER A 41 -13.14 6.10 13.33
N THR A 42 -13.70 5.13 12.60
CA THR A 42 -15.06 4.74 12.94
C THR A 42 -14.97 4.15 14.34
N ASN A 43 -15.71 4.72 15.29
CA ASN A 43 -15.81 4.33 16.70
C ASN A 43 -16.17 2.85 16.89
N ASP A 44 -15.26 1.96 16.56
CA ASP A 44 -15.31 0.55 16.89
C ASP A 44 -13.86 0.14 17.07
N ASN A 45 -13.43 0.27 18.34
CA ASN A 45 -12.32 -0.45 18.93
C ASN A 45 -11.03 -0.47 18.09
N GLN A 46 -10.00 0.22 18.57
CA GLN A 46 -8.63 -0.27 18.42
C GLN A 46 -8.49 -1.63 19.13
N GLN A 47 -9.23 -2.65 18.70
CA GLN A 47 -8.84 -4.03 18.86
C GLN A 47 -7.72 -4.24 17.84
N ILE A 48 -6.51 -3.94 18.29
CA ILE A 48 -5.46 -4.94 18.11
C ILE A 48 -6.11 -6.22 18.64
N PHE A 49 -6.66 -7.05 17.74
CA PHE A 49 -7.16 -8.37 18.09
C PHE A 49 -5.96 -9.26 18.41
N ASP A 50 -5.32 -8.99 19.55
CA ASP A 50 -4.53 -9.99 20.23
C ASP A 50 -5.51 -10.90 20.96
N LYS A 51 -5.71 -12.07 20.36
CA LYS A 51 -6.39 -13.28 20.87
C LYS A 51 -7.93 -13.26 20.95
N SER A 52 -8.47 -14.38 20.47
CA SER A 52 -9.81 -14.95 20.64
C SER A 52 -11.02 -14.17 20.09
N TYR A 53 -11.41 -14.49 18.85
CA TYR A 53 -12.83 -14.58 18.49
C TYR A 53 -13.09 -15.97 17.91
N ASN A 54 -13.92 -16.76 18.57
CA ASN A 54 -14.68 -17.88 17.99
C ASN A 54 -16.04 -17.26 17.51
N LEU A 55 -16.74 -17.64 16.45
CA LEU A 55 -16.91 -18.92 15.77
C LEU A 55 -17.14 -18.72 14.24
N HIS A 56 -16.84 -19.79 13.51
CA HIS A 56 -17.18 -20.13 12.11
C HIS A 56 -16.39 -19.59 10.91
N ASN A 57 -15.65 -18.48 11.00
CA ASN A 57 -14.65 -18.10 9.95
C ASN A 57 -13.32 -17.55 10.51
N ALA A 58 -13.14 -17.65 11.83
CA ALA A 58 -12.09 -16.96 12.58
C ALA A 58 -10.67 -17.55 12.46
N ASN A 59 -10.50 -18.63 11.69
CA ASN A 59 -9.22 -19.34 11.62
C ASN A 59 -8.29 -18.87 10.51
N LEU A 60 -8.73 -18.00 9.58
CA LEU A 60 -7.91 -17.65 8.42
C LEU A 60 -6.99 -16.44 8.64
N PHE A 61 -7.30 -15.56 9.59
CA PHE A 61 -6.63 -14.26 9.74
C PHE A 61 -5.93 -14.10 11.09
N ASN A 62 -4.73 -13.53 11.07
CA ASN A 62 -3.97 -13.16 12.27
C ASN A 62 -4.21 -11.72 12.72
N SER A 63 -4.53 -10.81 11.79
CA SER A 63 -4.67 -9.38 12.12
C SER A 63 -5.25 -8.58 10.94
N LYS A 64 -5.91 -7.44 11.24
CA LYS A 64 -6.56 -6.55 10.28
C LYS A 64 -6.24 -5.08 10.56
N LEU A 65 -6.00 -4.27 9.52
CA LEU A 65 -5.79 -2.82 9.62
C LEU A 65 -6.58 -2.09 8.51
N SER A 66 -7.28 -1.02 8.87
CA SER A 66 -7.98 -0.14 7.92
C SER A 66 -7.33 1.24 7.90
N LEU A 67 -6.94 1.69 6.71
CA LEU A 67 -6.36 3.01 6.46
C LEU A 67 -7.21 3.80 5.45
N CYS A 68 -7.30 5.12 5.66
CA CYS A 68 -7.79 6.08 4.69
C CYS A 68 -6.61 6.83 4.09
N ILE A 69 -6.54 6.87 2.78
CA ILE A 69 -5.52 7.59 2.03
C ILE A 69 -6.22 8.69 1.24
N LYS A 70 -5.89 9.94 1.55
CA LYS A 70 -6.34 11.11 0.82
C LYS A 70 -5.18 11.64 -0.01
N ASN A 71 -5.37 11.74 -1.32
CA ASN A 71 -4.40 12.35 -2.21
C ASN A 71 -4.96 13.69 -2.70
N LYS A 72 -4.29 14.80 -2.33
CA LYS A 72 -4.78 16.15 -2.65
C LYS A 72 -4.67 16.48 -4.14
N PHE A 73 -3.78 15.84 -4.90
CA PHE A 73 -3.59 16.12 -6.32
C PHE A 73 -4.79 15.69 -7.17
N ASN A 74 -5.37 14.52 -6.89
CA ASN A 74 -6.51 13.99 -7.64
C ASN A 74 -7.82 13.97 -6.87
N LEU A 75 -7.85 14.56 -5.65
CA LEU A 75 -8.98 14.56 -4.72
C LEU A 75 -9.56 13.16 -4.44
N ASN A 76 -8.77 12.11 -4.69
CA ASN A 76 -9.23 10.75 -4.50
C ASN A 76 -9.00 10.33 -3.04
N ASN A 77 -10.06 9.79 -2.45
CA ASN A 77 -10.04 9.16 -1.15
C ASN A 77 -10.13 7.65 -1.33
N PHE A 78 -9.15 6.91 -0.83
CA PHE A 78 -9.15 5.46 -0.86
C PHE A 78 -9.18 4.90 0.55
N GLN A 79 -10.07 3.95 0.79
CA GLN A 79 -9.94 3.07 1.94
C GLN A 79 -9.09 1.87 1.54
N ILE A 80 -8.25 1.40 2.45
CA ILE A 80 -7.48 0.17 2.29
C ILE A 80 -7.67 -0.64 3.57
N THR A 81 -8.24 -1.84 3.42
CA THR A 81 -8.15 -2.88 4.44
C THR A 81 -6.89 -3.72 4.17
N ILE A 82 -6.22 -4.18 5.21
CA ILE A 82 -5.02 -5.02 5.14
C ILE A 82 -5.31 -6.20 6.06
N GLU A 83 -5.22 -7.42 5.54
CA GLU A 83 -5.53 -8.65 6.26
C GLU A 83 -4.31 -9.58 6.17
N ASN A 84 -3.91 -10.21 7.27
CA ASN A 84 -2.77 -11.14 7.32
C ASN A 84 -3.26 -12.58 7.46
N PHE A 85 -2.95 -13.47 6.52
CA PHE A 85 -3.40 -14.87 6.50
C PHE A 85 -2.45 -15.83 7.22
N LYS A 86 -2.99 -16.89 7.85
CA LYS A 86 -2.20 -17.88 8.62
C LYS A 86 -1.46 -18.92 7.77
N ASP A 87 -2.05 -19.37 6.67
CA ASP A 87 -1.61 -20.59 5.96
C ASP A 87 -0.43 -20.39 5.00
N PHE A 88 -0.12 -19.14 4.69
CA PHE A 88 1.01 -18.79 3.85
C PHE A 88 2.03 -18.14 4.78
N ASN A 89 3.22 -18.73 4.95
CA ASN A 89 4.39 -18.05 5.56
C ASN A 89 4.83 -16.78 4.78
N GLN A 90 3.95 -16.23 3.94
CA GLN A 90 4.00 -15.02 3.14
C GLN A 90 2.75 -14.20 3.45
N THR A 91 2.93 -12.92 3.78
CA THR A 91 1.82 -12.05 4.17
C THR A 91 1.11 -11.49 2.93
N ASN A 92 0.04 -12.17 2.51
CA ASN A 92 -0.84 -11.72 1.42
C ASN A 92 -1.79 -10.62 1.92
N PHE A 93 -1.88 -9.47 1.25
CA PHE A 93 -2.81 -8.37 1.63
C PHE A 93 -3.97 -8.22 0.63
N ILE A 94 -5.18 -8.00 1.14
CA ILE A 94 -6.36 -7.70 0.31
C ILE A 94 -6.65 -6.20 0.35
N LYS A 95 -6.35 -5.45 -0.70
CA LYS A 95 -6.79 -4.04 -0.82
C LYS A 95 -8.26 -3.98 -1.25
N LYS A 96 -9.13 -3.49 -0.36
CA LYS A 96 -10.51 -3.13 -0.73
C LYS A 96 -10.57 -1.64 -1.10
N GLN A 97 -10.57 -1.31 -2.40
CA GLN A 97 -10.50 0.08 -2.89
C GLN A 97 -11.88 0.77 -2.96
N SER A 98 -12.99 0.03 -2.97
CA SER A 98 -14.35 0.56 -2.77
C SER A 98 -15.31 -0.54 -2.28
N ILE A 99 -16.53 -0.16 -1.87
CA ILE A 99 -17.61 -1.10 -1.47
C ILE A 99 -17.87 -2.18 -2.54
N HIS A 100 -17.61 -1.88 -3.82
CA HIS A 100 -17.99 -2.70 -4.96
C HIS A 100 -16.83 -3.34 -5.73
N SER A 101 -15.56 -3.07 -5.39
CA SER A 101 -14.41 -3.73 -6.03
C SER A 101 -13.37 -4.19 -5.02
N LYS A 102 -13.27 -5.51 -4.85
CA LYS A 102 -12.14 -6.16 -4.16
C LYS A 102 -11.05 -6.39 -5.21
N LYS A 103 -9.87 -5.80 -5.02
CA LYS A 103 -8.69 -6.11 -5.84
C LYS A 103 -7.67 -6.83 -4.97
N LEU A 104 -7.19 -7.97 -5.43
CA LEU A 104 -6.20 -8.75 -4.71
C LEU A 104 -4.80 -8.18 -5.02
N PHE A 105 -4.00 -7.94 -3.98
CA PHE A 105 -2.61 -7.52 -4.14
C PHE A 105 -1.72 -8.61 -3.55
N TYR A 106 -0.69 -9.00 -4.30
CA TYR A 106 0.35 -9.88 -3.78
C TYR A 106 1.43 -9.02 -3.17
N THR A 107 1.79 -9.31 -1.94
CA THR A 107 2.68 -8.43 -1.17
C THR A 107 3.71 -9.24 -0.44
N HIS A 108 4.91 -8.70 -0.44
CA HIS A 108 6.05 -9.31 0.23
C HIS A 108 6.69 -8.25 1.12
N ALA A 109 6.58 -8.44 2.43
CA ALA A 109 7.20 -7.56 3.42
C ALA A 109 8.45 -8.26 3.97
N ASN A 110 9.63 -7.72 3.66
CA ASN A 110 10.90 -8.31 4.10
C ASN A 110 11.19 -7.96 5.56
N ASN A 111 10.87 -6.73 5.96
CA ASN A 111 11.09 -6.20 7.31
C ASN A 111 10.05 -5.09 7.62
N ASN A 112 10.23 -4.35 8.71
CA ASN A 112 9.32 -3.26 9.10
C ASN A 112 9.47 -1.99 8.27
N SER A 113 10.56 -1.85 7.50
CA SER A 113 10.90 -0.64 6.74
C SER A 113 10.82 -0.81 5.23
N TYR A 114 10.43 -1.99 4.73
CA TYR A 114 10.43 -2.32 3.31
C TYR A 114 9.25 -3.23 2.95
N ILE A 115 8.56 -2.88 1.87
CA ILE A 115 7.50 -3.70 1.27
C ILE A 115 7.65 -3.73 -0.25
N SER A 116 7.31 -4.87 -0.84
CA SER A 116 7.05 -5.01 -2.28
C SER A 116 5.58 -5.37 -2.50
N VAL A 117 4.94 -4.73 -3.46
CA VAL A 117 3.53 -4.89 -3.80
C VAL A 117 3.42 -5.18 -5.29
N LYS A 118 2.70 -6.23 -5.65
CA LYS A 118 2.38 -6.64 -7.02
C LYS A 118 0.87 -6.74 -7.17
N ASN A 119 0.35 -6.18 -8.25
CA ASN A 119 -1.05 -6.29 -8.64
C ASN A 119 -1.11 -6.69 -10.11
N VAL A 120 -2.02 -7.58 -10.44
CA VAL A 120 -2.26 -8.01 -11.82
C VAL A 120 -3.72 -7.78 -12.14
N VAL A 121 -3.97 -6.98 -13.18
CA VAL A 121 -5.32 -6.71 -13.70
C VAL A 121 -5.28 -6.94 -15.19
N ASN A 122 -5.95 -8.00 -15.64
CA ASN A 122 -5.91 -8.47 -17.03
C ASN A 122 -4.45 -8.69 -17.49
N ASN A 123 -4.03 -8.01 -18.56
CA ASN A 123 -2.69 -8.04 -19.12
C ASN A 123 -1.75 -6.95 -18.58
N ILE A 124 -2.15 -6.25 -17.51
CA ILE A 124 -1.36 -5.19 -16.87
C ILE A 124 -0.84 -5.68 -15.52
N VAL A 125 0.47 -5.60 -15.33
CA VAL A 125 1.14 -5.84 -14.05
C VAL A 125 1.60 -4.51 -13.49
N ASN A 126 1.22 -4.21 -12.25
CA ASN A 126 1.78 -3.12 -11.48
C ASN A 126 2.64 -3.69 -10.36
N PHE A 127 3.88 -3.23 -10.26
CA PHE A 127 4.80 -3.61 -9.21
C PHE A 127 5.36 -2.35 -8.54
N GLU A 128 5.44 -2.35 -7.22
CA GLU A 128 5.98 -1.25 -6.44
C GLU A 128 6.84 -1.76 -5.29
N LYS A 129 7.99 -1.14 -5.06
CA LYS A 129 8.79 -1.31 -3.85
C LYS A 129 8.77 0.00 -3.09
N ILE A 130 8.50 -0.04 -1.79
CA ILE A 130 8.44 1.13 -0.92
C ILE A 130 9.30 0.84 0.30
N TRP A 131 10.16 1.78 0.68
CA TRP A 131 10.97 1.64 1.88
C TRP A 131 11.21 2.95 2.60
N PHE A 132 11.34 2.87 3.92
CA PHE A 132 11.76 3.99 4.76
C PHE A 132 13.28 4.09 4.72
N VAL A 133 13.79 5.27 4.37
CA VAL A 133 15.19 5.65 4.57
C VAL A 133 15.38 6.05 6.04
N ASN A 134 14.39 6.75 6.62
CA ASN A 134 14.28 7.03 8.05
C ASN A 134 12.78 7.24 8.40
N SER A 135 12.45 7.63 9.63
CA SER A 135 11.06 7.84 10.08
C SER A 135 10.29 8.92 9.28
N ASN A 136 11.01 9.85 8.66
CA ASN A 136 10.48 11.04 7.99
C ASN A 136 10.69 11.03 6.47
N LEU A 137 11.38 10.03 5.92
CA LEU A 137 11.63 9.90 4.49
C LEU A 137 11.39 8.46 4.06
N ARG A 138 10.50 8.27 3.09
CA ARG A 138 10.37 7.01 2.36
C ARG A 138 10.55 7.24 0.86
N LEU A 139 11.04 6.22 0.19
CA LEU A 139 11.22 6.19 -1.25
C LEU A 139 10.38 5.06 -1.84
N SER A 140 9.97 5.22 -3.08
CA SER A 140 9.39 4.12 -3.85
C SER A 140 9.88 4.07 -5.28
N VAL A 141 9.92 2.86 -5.82
CA VAL A 141 10.06 2.62 -7.26
C VAL A 141 8.88 1.79 -7.72
N SER A 142 8.31 2.15 -8.88
CA SER A 142 7.22 1.40 -9.47
C SER A 142 7.48 1.06 -10.93
N LEU A 143 6.86 -0.03 -11.36
CA LEU A 143 6.92 -0.57 -12.71
C LEU A 143 5.49 -0.88 -13.16
N ILE A 144 5.12 -0.43 -14.35
CA ILE A 144 3.92 -0.92 -15.03
C ILE A 144 4.34 -1.69 -16.28
N GLU A 145 3.88 -2.92 -16.37
CA GLU A 145 4.04 -3.78 -17.53
C GLU A 145 2.69 -4.02 -18.19
N LYS A 146 2.68 -4.09 -19.53
CA LYS A 146 1.53 -4.51 -20.32
C LYS A 146 2.01 -5.54 -21.35
N ASN A 147 1.33 -6.68 -21.45
CA ASN A 147 1.73 -7.77 -22.35
C ASN A 147 3.21 -8.18 -22.20
N ASN A 148 3.67 -8.34 -20.95
CA ASN A 148 5.05 -8.68 -20.60
C ASN A 148 6.13 -7.68 -21.08
N LYS A 149 5.73 -6.44 -21.40
CA LYS A 149 6.65 -5.34 -21.71
C LYS A 149 6.49 -4.24 -20.69
N CYS A 150 7.61 -3.74 -20.16
CA CYS A 150 7.58 -2.55 -19.33
C CYS A 150 7.18 -1.34 -20.17
N ILE A 151 6.12 -0.64 -19.75
CA ILE A 151 5.61 0.55 -20.44
C ILE A 151 5.91 1.83 -19.66
N MET A 152 6.14 1.72 -18.35
CA MET A 152 6.34 2.88 -17.48
C MET A 152 7.13 2.50 -16.22
N THR A 153 8.03 3.39 -15.81
CA THR A 153 8.71 3.33 -14.51
C THR A 153 8.42 4.60 -13.73
N SER A 154 8.48 4.54 -12.41
CA SER A 154 8.47 5.75 -11.58
C SER A 154 9.39 5.64 -10.39
N PHE A 155 9.89 6.79 -9.96
CA PHE A 155 10.58 6.99 -8.69
C PHE A 155 9.80 8.02 -7.89
N SER A 156 9.62 7.77 -6.60
CA SER A 156 8.97 8.72 -5.69
C SER A 156 9.80 8.91 -4.43
N SER A 157 9.82 10.15 -3.93
CA SER A 157 10.30 10.50 -2.60
C SER A 157 9.17 11.15 -1.82
N ASP A 158 8.91 10.63 -0.63
CA ASP A 158 7.89 11.14 0.27
C ASP A 158 8.54 11.63 1.57
N ILE A 159 8.35 12.90 1.88
CA ILE A 159 8.82 13.53 3.12
C ILE A 159 7.63 13.73 4.04
N ARG A 160 7.75 13.25 5.28
CA ARG A 160 6.74 13.44 6.30
C ARG A 160 6.70 14.91 6.72
N ILE A 161 5.50 15.47 6.83
CA ILE A 161 5.27 16.84 7.29
C ILE A 161 4.30 16.83 8.48
N GLY A 162 4.74 17.35 9.64
CA GLY A 162 3.96 17.31 10.88
C GLY A 162 4.15 16.00 11.64
#